data_AF-A0A1Y1K6C2-F1
#
_entry.id   AF-A0A1Y1K6C2-F1
#
_cell.length_a   1.000
_cell.length_b   1.000
_cell.length_c   1.000
_cell.angle_alpha   90.00
_cell.angle_beta   90.00
_cell.angle_gamma   90.00
#
_symmetry.space_group_name_H-M   'P 1'
#
loop_
_entity.id
_entity.type
_entity.pdbx_description
1 polymer ?
#
loop_
_entity_poly.entity_id
_entity_poly.type
_entity_poly.pdbx_seq_one_letter_code
_entity_poly.pdbx_strand_id
1 'polypeptide(L)'
;MELSAAITAYVKRDSIEESVEATMRDTLEDYNKVDAATKGWDFVQENLECCGVRKLNDWAIYEINGTTIMFENDEFDIPYSCCVTSYCLYVYSGGCLNKVVYILSQSAFMIGTGAFCVAIVQILGIVFGNMLAKSIRRVKTQEEMNKQNQRHIIYNLQNENYSLKPTSKA
;
A
#
# COMPACT_ATOMS: atom_id res chain seq x y z
N MET A 1 5.93 9.08 -3.41
CA MET A 1 5.68 7.65 -3.68
C MET A 1 4.19 7.31 -3.60
N GLU A 2 3.42 7.89 -2.68
CA GLU A 2 1.96 7.68 -2.59
C GLU A 2 1.21 7.91 -3.93
N LEU A 3 1.52 9.02 -4.62
CA LEU A 3 0.88 9.35 -5.90
C LEU A 3 1.18 8.33 -7.01
N SER A 4 2.44 7.90 -7.13
CA SER A 4 2.84 6.92 -8.14
C SER A 4 2.22 5.55 -7.87
N ALA A 5 2.16 5.14 -6.60
CA ALA A 5 1.51 3.89 -6.20
C ALA A 5 -0.01 3.92 -6.52
N ALA A 6 -0.67 5.05 -6.23
CA ALA A 6 -2.08 5.24 -6.54
C ALA A 6 -2.38 5.15 -8.05
N ILE A 7 -1.55 5.75 -8.90
CA ILE A 7 -1.70 5.68 -10.36
C ILE A 7 -1.55 4.23 -10.84
N THR A 8 -0.50 3.53 -10.41
CA THR A 8 -0.29 2.12 -10.78
C THR A 8 -1.46 1.22 -10.36
N ALA A 9 -1.97 1.42 -9.13
CA ALA A 9 -3.13 0.69 -8.63
C ALA A 9 -4.39 0.98 -9.47
N TYR A 10 -4.63 2.24 -9.84
CA TYR A 10 -5.77 2.65 -10.66
C TYR A 10 -5.74 2.01 -12.05
N VAL A 11 -4.56 1.90 -12.68
CA VAL A 11 -4.38 1.27 -13.99
C VAL A 11 -4.66 -0.24 -13.93
N LYS A 12 -4.32 -0.91 -12.82
CA LYS A 12 -4.50 -2.36 -12.67
C LYS A 12 -5.85 -2.79 -12.10
N ARG A 13 -6.71 -1.85 -11.68
CA ARG A 13 -7.95 -2.16 -10.94
C ARG A 13 -8.90 -3.11 -11.68
N ASP A 14 -9.00 -2.99 -13.00
CA ASP A 14 -10.02 -3.69 -13.80
C ASP A 14 -9.62 -5.15 -14.11
N SER A 15 -8.35 -5.54 -13.87
CA SER A 15 -7.81 -6.88 -14.21
C SER A 15 -7.38 -7.67 -12.96
N ILE A 16 -7.84 -7.28 -11.76
CA ILE A 16 -7.45 -7.97 -10.51
C ILE A 16 -7.96 -9.41 -10.51
N GLU A 17 -9.23 -9.64 -10.83
CA GLU A 17 -9.80 -11.00 -10.87
C GLU A 17 -9.08 -11.88 -11.89
N GLU A 18 -8.86 -11.37 -13.10
CA GLU A 18 -8.16 -12.09 -14.18
C GLU A 18 -6.72 -12.44 -13.79
N SER A 19 -5.98 -11.48 -13.22
CA SER A 19 -4.59 -11.70 -12.78
C SER A 19 -4.52 -12.72 -11.64
N VAL A 20 -5.45 -12.66 -10.69
CA VAL A 20 -5.54 -13.62 -9.58
C VAL A 20 -5.93 -14.99 -10.12
N GLU A 21 -6.91 -15.07 -11.01
CA GLU A 21 -7.30 -16.34 -11.62
C GLU A 21 -6.15 -16.99 -12.38
N ALA A 22 -5.43 -16.24 -13.21
CA ALA A 22 -4.27 -16.74 -13.94
C ALA A 22 -3.20 -17.30 -12.98
N THR A 23 -2.85 -16.52 -11.95
CA THR A 23 -1.87 -16.96 -10.92
C THR A 23 -2.34 -18.21 -10.19
N MET A 24 -3.63 -18.28 -9.84
CA MET A 24 -4.20 -19.47 -9.20
C MET A 24 -4.15 -20.67 -10.15
N ARG A 25 -4.52 -20.53 -11.42
CA ARG A 25 -4.42 -21.63 -12.39
C ARG A 25 -2.98 -22.14 -12.54
N ASP A 26 -2.02 -21.23 -12.71
CA ASP A 26 -0.60 -21.57 -12.87
C ASP A 26 -0.08 -22.32 -11.63
N THR A 27 -0.37 -21.82 -10.43
CA THR A 27 0.08 -22.45 -9.18
C THR A 27 -0.67 -23.73 -8.83
N LEU A 28 -1.85 -23.95 -9.40
CA LEU A 28 -2.58 -25.23 -9.28
C LEU A 28 -1.81 -26.35 -9.99
N GLU A 29 -1.12 -26.06 -11.10
CA GLU A 29 -0.25 -27.04 -11.79
C GLU A 29 0.96 -27.47 -10.96
N ASP A 30 1.42 -26.58 -10.09
CA ASP A 30 2.58 -26.79 -9.21
C ASP A 30 2.22 -27.48 -7.89
N TYR A 31 0.93 -27.73 -7.65
CA TYR A 31 0.47 -28.46 -6.49
C TYR A 31 1.09 -29.87 -6.45
N ASN A 32 1.63 -30.28 -5.29
CA ASN A 32 2.46 -31.47 -5.07
C ASN A 32 3.82 -31.50 -5.79
N LYS A 33 4.16 -30.51 -6.62
CA LYS A 33 5.49 -30.35 -7.24
C LYS A 33 6.35 -29.35 -6.48
N VAL A 34 5.74 -28.29 -5.97
CA VAL A 34 6.41 -27.18 -5.28
C VAL A 34 5.80 -27.01 -3.88
N ASP A 35 6.64 -27.16 -2.84
CA ASP A 35 6.22 -27.07 -1.42
C ASP A 35 5.49 -25.74 -1.11
N ALA A 36 5.96 -24.62 -1.69
CA ALA A 36 5.32 -23.32 -1.52
C ALA A 36 3.92 -23.26 -2.16
N ALA A 37 3.73 -23.91 -3.31
CA ALA A 37 2.42 -23.98 -3.98
C ALA A 37 1.45 -24.86 -3.18
N THR A 38 1.88 -26.05 -2.74
CA THR A 38 1.07 -26.94 -1.88
C THR A 38 0.63 -26.23 -0.61
N LYS A 39 1.57 -25.66 0.16
CA LYS A 39 1.24 -24.94 1.40
C LYS A 39 0.34 -23.72 1.17
N GLY A 40 0.55 -23.01 0.07
CA GLY A 40 -0.29 -21.86 -0.30
C GLY A 40 -1.73 -22.28 -0.59
N TRP A 41 -1.91 -23.35 -1.37
CA TRP A 41 -3.22 -23.92 -1.67
C TRP A 41 -3.91 -24.47 -0.43
N ASP A 42 -3.20 -25.25 0.39
CA ASP A 42 -3.75 -25.80 1.62
C ASP A 42 -4.23 -24.69 2.56
N PHE A 43 -3.40 -23.67 2.74
CA PHE A 43 -3.77 -22.50 3.54
C PHE A 43 -5.02 -21.81 3.01
N VAL A 44 -5.09 -21.53 1.70
CA VAL A 44 -6.25 -20.86 1.10
C VAL A 44 -7.51 -21.71 1.24
N GLN A 45 -7.44 -23.00 1.00
CA GLN A 45 -8.60 -23.89 1.02
C GLN A 45 -9.14 -24.12 2.43
N GLU A 46 -8.26 -24.33 3.41
CA GLU A 46 -8.64 -24.49 4.81
C GLU A 46 -9.21 -23.20 5.40
N ASN A 47 -8.57 -22.06 5.15
CA ASN A 47 -8.97 -20.79 5.77
C ASN A 47 -10.18 -20.15 5.07
N LEU A 48 -10.36 -20.41 3.77
CA LEU A 48 -11.45 -19.84 3.00
C LEU A 48 -12.58 -20.82 2.74
N GLU A 49 -12.49 -22.08 3.18
CA GLU A 49 -13.54 -23.09 3.01
C GLU A 49 -14.01 -23.17 1.55
N CYS A 50 -13.05 -23.43 0.66
CA CYS A 50 -13.24 -23.49 -0.80
C CYS A 50 -12.39 -24.60 -1.41
N CYS A 51 -12.70 -25.00 -2.64
CA CYS A 51 -11.92 -26.00 -3.35
C CYS A 51 -11.84 -25.70 -4.85
N GLY A 52 -10.61 -25.76 -5.38
CA GLY A 52 -10.30 -25.40 -6.76
C GLY A 52 -10.36 -23.89 -7.02
N VAL A 53 -10.10 -23.47 -8.25
CA VAL A 53 -10.05 -22.05 -8.63
C VAL A 53 -11.47 -21.47 -8.67
N ARG A 54 -12.31 -21.95 -9.59
CA ARG A 54 -13.72 -21.61 -9.73
C ARG A 54 -14.64 -22.71 -9.20
N LYS A 55 -14.20 -23.97 -9.21
CA LYS A 55 -14.99 -25.15 -8.79
C LYS A 55 -14.10 -26.34 -8.45
N LEU A 56 -14.70 -27.31 -7.74
CA LEU A 56 -14.06 -28.57 -7.38
C LEU A 56 -13.40 -29.29 -8.57
N ASN A 57 -14.08 -29.33 -9.73
CA ASN A 57 -13.58 -30.02 -10.92
C ASN A 57 -12.35 -29.35 -11.55
N ASP A 58 -11.88 -28.21 -11.07
CA ASP A 58 -10.61 -27.64 -11.56
C ASP A 58 -9.41 -28.54 -11.21
N TRP A 59 -9.55 -29.39 -10.19
CA TRP A 59 -8.63 -30.49 -9.89
C TRP A 59 -8.66 -31.60 -10.94
N ALA A 60 -9.78 -31.76 -11.67
CA ALA A 60 -9.97 -32.80 -12.67
C ALA A 60 -9.36 -32.46 -14.05
N ILE A 61 -8.93 -31.21 -14.26
CA ILE A 61 -8.46 -30.72 -15.58
C ILE A 61 -7.00 -31.13 -15.84
N TYR A 62 -6.27 -31.60 -14.84
CA TYR A 62 -4.98 -32.24 -15.06
C TYR A 62 -5.19 -33.72 -15.31
N GLU A 63 -5.45 -34.03 -16.59
CA GLU A 63 -5.43 -35.39 -17.11
C GLU A 63 -4.19 -36.15 -16.62
N ILE A 64 -4.38 -37.06 -15.67
CA ILE A 64 -3.62 -38.31 -15.68
C ILE A 64 -4.17 -39.11 -16.87
N ASN A 65 -3.61 -38.90 -18.06
CA ASN A 65 -3.83 -39.72 -19.26
C ASN A 65 -5.30 -39.86 -19.75
N GLY A 66 -5.94 -38.77 -20.19
CA GLY A 66 -7.05 -38.86 -21.16
C GLY A 66 -8.33 -39.59 -20.74
N THR A 67 -8.59 -39.78 -19.45
CA THR A 67 -9.83 -40.41 -18.98
C THR A 67 -10.67 -39.40 -18.23
N THR A 68 -11.84 -39.04 -18.77
CA THR A 68 -12.86 -38.29 -18.03
C THR A 68 -13.35 -39.17 -16.89
N ILE A 69 -12.91 -38.91 -15.67
CA ILE A 69 -13.33 -39.67 -14.49
C ILE A 69 -14.71 -39.16 -14.08
N MET A 70 -15.74 -39.79 -14.64
CA MET A 70 -17.06 -39.79 -14.06
C MET A 70 -17.06 -40.85 -12.94
N PHE A 71 -17.51 -40.42 -11.76
CA PHE A 71 -17.85 -41.17 -10.55
C PHE A 71 -18.06 -42.68 -10.72
N GLU A 72 -16.99 -43.47 -10.75
CA GLU A 72 -17.15 -44.92 -10.65
C GLU A 72 -16.06 -45.64 -9.84
N ASN A 73 -14.91 -45.02 -9.57
CA ASN A 73 -13.89 -45.59 -8.67
C ASN A 73 -13.25 -44.50 -7.80
N ASP A 74 -13.09 -44.83 -6.52
CA ASP A 74 -12.88 -44.01 -5.33
C ASP A 74 -11.51 -43.30 -5.25
N GLU A 75 -11.04 -42.64 -6.32
CA GLU A 75 -9.74 -41.95 -6.33
C GLU A 75 -9.83 -40.64 -7.12
N PHE A 76 -10.57 -39.68 -6.56
CA PHE A 76 -10.42 -38.28 -6.91
C PHE A 76 -9.33 -37.71 -6.02
N ASP A 77 -8.13 -37.46 -6.58
CA ASP A 77 -6.99 -36.94 -5.82
C ASP A 77 -7.17 -35.44 -5.57
N ILE A 78 -8.03 -35.13 -4.60
CA ILE A 78 -8.18 -33.78 -4.05
C ILE A 78 -7.33 -33.59 -2.81
N PRO A 79 -6.85 -32.37 -2.58
CA PRO A 79 -6.21 -32.01 -1.32
C PRO A 79 -7.10 -32.31 -0.11
N TYR A 80 -6.51 -32.80 0.98
CA TYR A 80 -7.20 -32.88 2.27
C TYR A 80 -7.67 -31.52 2.78
N SER A 81 -7.03 -30.43 2.36
CA SER A 81 -7.41 -29.05 2.66
C SER A 81 -8.74 -28.63 2.03
N CYS A 82 -9.24 -29.36 1.02
CA CYS A 82 -10.59 -29.20 0.48
C CYS A 82 -11.69 -29.87 1.33
N CYS A 83 -11.32 -30.66 2.33
CA CYS A 83 -12.25 -31.46 3.12
C CYS A 83 -12.84 -30.66 4.29
N VAL A 84 -14.15 -30.81 4.52
CA VAL A 84 -14.85 -30.20 5.66
C VAL A 84 -14.58 -30.99 6.94
N THR A 85 -14.39 -32.30 6.84
CA THR A 85 -14.22 -33.22 7.97
C THR A 85 -12.93 -34.01 7.85
N SER A 86 -12.41 -34.50 8.98
CA SER A 86 -11.15 -35.27 9.04
C SER A 86 -11.15 -36.56 8.22
N TYR A 87 -12.33 -37.08 7.85
CA TYR A 87 -12.48 -38.28 7.02
C TYR A 87 -12.84 -37.95 5.57
N CYS A 88 -12.82 -36.67 5.18
CA CYS A 88 -13.14 -36.15 3.85
C CYS A 88 -14.46 -36.66 3.23
N LEU A 89 -15.47 -36.92 4.07
CA LEU A 89 -16.79 -37.33 3.59
C LEU A 89 -17.55 -36.20 2.89
N TYR A 90 -17.14 -34.95 3.15
CA TYR A 90 -17.71 -33.73 2.58
C TYR A 90 -16.59 -32.81 2.12
N VAL A 91 -16.79 -32.19 0.97
CA VAL A 91 -15.82 -31.32 0.28
C VAL A 91 -16.44 -29.95 0.04
N TYR A 92 -15.64 -28.89 0.12
CA TYR A 92 -16.11 -27.55 -0.24
C TYR A 92 -16.48 -27.48 -1.72
N SER A 93 -17.71 -27.06 -2.02
CA SER A 93 -18.22 -26.99 -3.39
C SER A 93 -17.90 -25.66 -4.11
N GLY A 94 -17.59 -24.60 -3.35
CA GLY A 94 -17.30 -23.27 -3.89
C GLY A 94 -15.83 -23.11 -4.28
N GLY A 95 -15.57 -22.43 -5.41
CA GLY A 95 -14.21 -22.06 -5.82
C GLY A 95 -13.59 -20.97 -4.97
N CYS A 96 -12.26 -20.99 -4.89
CA CYS A 96 -11.48 -20.06 -4.09
C CYS A 96 -11.34 -18.66 -4.70
N LEU A 97 -11.45 -18.51 -6.02
CA LEU A 97 -11.22 -17.25 -6.73
C LEU A 97 -12.05 -16.10 -6.16
N ASN A 98 -13.36 -16.27 -6.06
CA ASN A 98 -14.25 -15.23 -5.55
C ASN A 98 -13.94 -14.85 -4.10
N LYS A 99 -13.53 -15.82 -3.26
CA LYS A 99 -13.20 -15.58 -1.86
C LYS A 99 -11.87 -14.85 -1.72
N VAL A 100 -10.86 -15.25 -2.50
CA VAL A 100 -9.56 -14.57 -2.56
C VAL A 100 -9.73 -13.13 -3.06
N VAL A 101 -10.45 -12.94 -4.18
CA VAL A 101 -10.72 -11.60 -4.73
C VAL A 101 -11.48 -10.73 -3.73
N TYR A 102 -12.47 -11.29 -3.03
CA TYR A 102 -13.20 -10.58 -1.98
C TYR A 102 -12.27 -10.12 -0.85
N ILE A 103 -11.39 -11.00 -0.35
CA ILE A 103 -10.44 -10.65 0.72
C ILE A 103 -9.40 -9.63 0.24
N LEU A 104 -8.91 -9.75 -0.99
CA LEU A 104 -7.99 -8.79 -1.58
C LEU A 104 -8.65 -7.42 -1.70
N SER A 105 -9.90 -7.36 -2.18
CA SER A 105 -10.66 -6.11 -2.27
C SER A 105 -10.88 -5.48 -0.89
N GLN A 106 -11.25 -6.29 0.11
CA GLN A 106 -11.47 -5.81 1.47
C GLN A 106 -10.16 -5.32 2.12
N SER A 107 -9.07 -6.06 1.94
CA SER A 107 -7.74 -5.69 2.43
C SER A 107 -7.23 -4.43 1.75
N ALA A 108 -7.41 -4.30 0.43
CA ALA A 108 -7.03 -3.12 -0.33
C ALA A 108 -7.78 -1.87 0.15
N PHE A 109 -9.06 -2.00 0.49
CA PHE A 109 -9.84 -0.89 1.06
C PHE A 109 -9.28 -0.42 2.42
N MET A 110 -8.93 -1.36 3.31
CA MET A 110 -8.33 -1.03 4.61
C MET A 110 -6.97 -0.36 4.45
N ILE A 111 -6.08 -0.92 3.60
CA ILE A 111 -4.77 -0.34 3.31
C ILE A 111 -4.91 1.04 2.67
N GLY A 112 -5.83 1.18 1.71
CA GLY A 112 -6.10 2.45 1.02
C GLY A 112 -6.55 3.54 1.98
N THR A 113 -7.40 3.20 2.96
CA THR A 113 -7.82 4.12 4.01
C THR A 113 -6.63 4.55 4.89
N GLY A 114 -5.76 3.61 5.28
CA GLY A 114 -4.55 3.92 6.04
C GLY A 114 -3.60 4.86 5.29
N ALA A 115 -3.34 4.60 4.01
CA ALA A 115 -2.49 5.43 3.16
C ALA A 115 -3.06 6.85 2.99
N PHE A 116 -4.38 6.97 2.85
CA PHE A 116 -5.05 8.27 2.77
C PHE A 116 -4.86 9.10 4.04
N CYS A 117 -5.00 8.50 5.23
CA CYS A 117 -4.73 9.17 6.51
C CYS A 117 -3.28 9.69 6.58
N VAL A 118 -2.32 8.86 6.16
CA VAL A 118 -0.90 9.26 6.13
C VAL A 118 -0.67 10.42 5.16
N ALA A 119 -1.28 10.39 3.98
CA ALA A 119 -1.17 11.48 3.00
C ALA A 119 -1.66 12.83 3.57
N ILE A 120 -2.76 12.83 4.34
CA ILE A 120 -3.24 14.04 5.02
C ILE A 120 -2.22 14.57 6.01
N VAL A 121 -1.65 13.70 6.85
CA VAL A 121 -0.63 14.10 7.84
C VAL A 121 0.61 14.67 7.16
N GLN A 122 1.05 14.08 6.04
CA GLN A 122 2.18 14.58 5.26
C GLN A 122 1.91 15.99 4.71
N ILE A 123 0.72 16.24 4.15
CA ILE A 123 0.33 17.56 3.65
C ILE A 123 0.34 18.59 4.78
N LEU A 124 -0.24 18.26 5.94
CA LEU A 124 -0.21 19.13 7.11
C LEU A 124 1.23 19.41 7.56
N GLY A 125 2.09 18.40 7.57
CA GLY A 125 3.52 18.55 7.86
C GLY A 125 4.24 19.52 6.92
N ILE A 126 3.96 19.45 5.61
CA ILE A 126 4.52 20.36 4.61
C ILE A 126 4.01 21.79 4.84
N VAL A 127 2.71 21.97 5.11
CA VAL A 127 2.13 23.29 5.37
C VAL A 127 2.75 23.90 6.62
N PHE A 128 2.76 23.17 7.74
CA PHE A 128 3.35 23.65 8.99
C PHE A 128 4.85 23.89 8.89
N GLY A 129 5.59 23.01 8.21
CA GLY A 129 7.01 23.20 7.96
C GLY A 129 7.30 24.49 7.18
N ASN A 130 6.50 24.78 6.16
CA ASN A 130 6.60 26.02 5.40
C ASN A 130 6.22 27.26 6.22
N MET A 131 5.18 27.16 7.06
CA MET A 131 4.79 28.24 7.97
C MET A 131 5.89 28.55 8.99
N LEU A 132 6.46 27.51 9.62
CA LEU A 132 7.54 27.67 10.58
C LEU A 132 8.78 28.27 9.92
N ALA A 133 9.18 27.77 8.75
CA ALA A 133 10.33 28.29 8.04
C ALA A 133 10.14 29.76 7.61
N LYS A 134 8.93 30.15 7.21
CA LYS A 134 8.58 31.56 6.96
C LYS A 134 8.63 32.39 8.24
N SER A 135 8.12 31.88 9.36
CA SER A 135 8.15 32.56 10.65
C SER A 135 9.59 32.84 11.10
N ILE A 136 10.46 31.82 11.08
CA ILE A 136 11.87 31.96 11.45
C ILE A 136 12.58 32.97 10.55
N ARG A 137 12.36 32.89 9.22
CA ARG A 137 12.94 33.86 8.28
C ARG A 137 12.47 35.30 8.55
N ARG A 138 11.19 35.49 8.86
CA ARG A 138 10.64 36.81 9.22
C ARG A 138 11.29 37.37 10.48
N VAL A 139 11.43 36.56 11.53
CA VAL A 139 12.08 36.97 12.78
C VAL A 139 13.53 37.38 12.52
N LYS A 140 14.30 36.55 11.79
CA LYS A 140 15.69 36.87 11.45
C LYS A 140 15.80 38.16 10.61
N THR A 141 14.91 38.33 9.63
CA THR A 141 14.85 39.54 8.80
C THR A 141 14.53 40.77 9.67
N GLN A 142 13.58 40.67 10.60
CA GLN A 142 13.22 41.77 11.50
C GLN A 142 14.40 42.17 12.41
N GLU A 143 15.17 41.20 12.92
CA GLU A 143 16.37 41.49 13.71
C GLU A 143 17.46 42.20 12.89
N GLU A 144 17.72 41.77 11.66
CA GLU A 144 18.69 42.41 10.76
C GLU A 144 18.25 43.85 10.42
N MET A 145 16.98 44.07 10.13
CA MET A 145 16.41 45.40 9.89
C MET A 145 16.51 46.31 11.12
N ASN A 146 16.23 45.79 12.32
CA ASN A 146 16.37 46.55 13.56
C ASN A 146 17.83 46.96 13.84
N LYS A 147 18.80 46.08 13.56
CA LYS A 147 20.23 46.40 13.65
C LYS A 147 20.65 47.46 12.63
N GLN A 148 20.13 47.41 11.41
CA GLN A 148 20.39 48.44 10.38
C GLN A 148 19.79 49.79 10.77
N ASN A 149 18.55 49.82 11.26
CA ASN A 149 17.88 51.04 11.71
C ASN A 149 18.65 51.70 12.88
N GLN A 150 19.10 50.90 13.86
CA GLN A 150 19.95 51.38 14.96
C GLN A 150 21.25 52.04 14.46
N ARG A 151 21.94 51.43 13.48
CA ARG A 151 23.15 52.02 12.87
C ARG A 151 22.85 53.35 12.18
N HIS A 152 21.73 53.44 11.47
CA HIS A 152 21.29 54.67 10.79
C HIS A 152 21.02 55.80 11.80
N ILE A 153 20.33 55.49 12.90
CA ILE A 153 20.05 56.46 13.97
C ILE A 153 21.36 56.97 14.59
N ILE A 154 22.30 56.08 14.94
CA ILE A 154 23.60 56.47 15.52
C ILE A 154 24.37 57.38 14.57
N TYR A 155 24.42 57.06 13.27
CA TYR A 155 25.09 57.88 12.27
C TYR A 155 24.50 59.29 12.20
N ASN A 156 23.16 59.41 12.18
CA ASN A 156 22.48 60.71 12.15
C ASN A 156 22.79 61.54 13.41
N LEU A 157 22.74 60.92 14.59
CA LEU A 157 23.07 61.58 15.86
C LEU A 157 24.53 62.09 15.89
N GLN A 158 25.48 61.29 15.40
CA GLN A 158 26.88 61.71 15.30
C GLN A 158 27.05 62.92 14.38
N ASN A 159 26.35 62.93 13.25
CA ASN A 159 26.41 64.03 12.28
C ASN A 159 25.81 65.34 12.83
N GLU A 160 24.68 65.28 13.54
CA GLU A 160 24.12 66.45 14.24
C GLU A 160 25.08 66.98 15.31
N ASN A 161 25.67 66.09 16.12
CA ASN A 161 26.59 66.48 17.19
C ASN A 161 27.89 67.09 16.64
N TYR A 162 28.37 66.61 15.50
CA TYR A 162 29.50 67.21 14.79
C TYR A 162 29.17 68.63 14.30
N SER A 163 27.95 68.83 13.79
CA SER A 163 27.47 70.13 13.30
C SER A 163 27.32 71.17 14.41
N LEU A 164 27.04 70.73 15.65
CA LEU A 164 26.90 71.58 16.82
C LEU A 164 28.22 71.91 17.53
N LYS A 165 29.33 71.25 17.16
CA LYS A 165 30.63 71.50 17.80
C LYS A 165 31.15 72.88 17.36
N PRO A 166 31.24 73.87 18.26
CA PRO A 166 31.68 75.20 17.88
C PRO A 166 33.11 75.14 17.36
N THR A 167 33.37 75.76 16.21
CA THR A 167 34.72 75.95 15.68
C THR A 167 35.48 76.86 16.64
N SER A 168 36.20 76.24 17.58
CA SER A 168 37.27 76.88 18.34
C SER A 168 38.34 77.31 17.35
N LYS A 169 38.30 78.58 16.94
CA LYS A 169 39.40 79.25 16.27
C LYS A 169 40.31 79.80 17.37
N ALA A 170 41.54 79.27 17.40
CA ALA A 170 42.69 79.92 18.02
C ALA A 170 43.05 81.21 17.26
#